data_AF-A0A349H460-F1
#
_entry.id   AF-A0A349H460-F1
#
_cell.length_a   1.000
_cell.length_b   1.000
_cell.length_c   1.000
_cell.angle_alpha   90.00
_cell.angle_beta   90.00
_cell.angle_gamma   90.00
#
_symmetry.space_group_name_H-M   'P 1'
#
loop_
_entity.id
_entity.type
_entity.pdbx_description
1 polymer ?
#
loop_
_entity_poly.entity_id
_entity_poly.type
_entity_poly.pdbx_seq_one_letter_code
_entity_poly.pdbx_strand_id
1 'polypeptide(L)'
;MAILSKRLAQAMARTIRDEGGGALRFIDLQGLCIVGDDPLGGLRNSRQRRSYALQESVDRGAPFFYYAAPSVLTWVMALENQRVIAGGILGPEAFIAEDNGGRDEAATCLVEQGMAPSAAHDWATVLPASSRADVEAQVARVTAHFYRASGWLPELLDEKRQGLRRQQQLTEAMNEVRARGGGALYTFEKERMLLSHIRAGDRNNSRKILNEMLASIYLSAPKPVVLRARLVELLSCLTRAAIEDNPLLEPLIERNHGWTDQLIHADGFESLSMTLMQALDDFIDAVHLHGINRSNVHVHKALEYISEAYKDPISLVDVAAHVGLSACRLAHLVKAFTGNTVLEIIRQVRLRKAQELLDHSAMSCSEIAYEVGFGDQSYFIQHFKRQTGVTPMRYRRRQHAGE
;
A
#
# COMPACT_ATOMS: atom_id res chain seq x y z
N MET A 1 29.43 -0.81 -18.99
CA MET A 1 28.03 -1.10 -18.64
C MET A 1 27.16 -0.13 -19.42
N ALA A 2 26.52 -0.56 -20.52
CA ALA A 2 25.58 0.32 -21.22
C ALA A 2 24.33 0.46 -20.33
N ILE A 3 24.19 1.62 -19.68
CA ILE A 3 23.12 1.94 -18.71
C ILE A 3 21.72 1.78 -19.33
N LEU A 4 21.60 1.82 -20.66
CA LEU A 4 20.33 1.69 -21.38
C LEU A 4 20.49 0.78 -22.59
N SER A 5 19.53 -0.12 -22.78
CA SER A 5 19.40 -0.82 -24.06
C SER A 5 19.04 0.19 -25.17
N LYS A 6 19.49 -0.06 -26.40
CA LYS A 6 19.15 0.76 -27.59
C LYS A 6 17.62 0.96 -27.74
N ARG A 7 16.85 -0.04 -27.31
CA ARG A 7 15.38 -0.05 -27.29
C ARG A 7 14.80 0.93 -26.25
N LEU A 8 15.38 0.98 -25.04
CA LEU A 8 14.96 1.89 -23.97
C LEU A 8 15.30 3.35 -24.31
N ALA A 9 16.47 3.60 -24.89
CA ALA A 9 16.85 4.93 -25.37
C ALA A 9 15.90 5.44 -26.47
N GLN A 10 15.50 4.57 -27.41
CA GLN A 10 14.52 4.92 -28.45
C GLN A 10 13.11 5.16 -27.88
N ALA A 11 12.68 4.39 -26.89
CA ALA A 11 11.39 4.59 -26.22
C ALA A 11 11.34 5.92 -25.46
N MET A 12 12.43 6.27 -24.77
CA MET A 12 12.54 7.55 -24.09
C MET A 12 12.56 8.73 -25.05
N ALA A 13 13.38 8.66 -26.11
CA ALA A 13 13.45 9.70 -27.14
C ALA A 13 12.13 9.94 -27.90
N ARG A 14 11.19 8.98 -27.93
CA ARG A 14 9.84 9.19 -28.50
C ARG A 14 8.95 9.95 -27.53
N THR A 15 8.87 9.49 -26.28
CA THR A 15 8.03 10.09 -25.22
C THR A 15 8.27 11.59 -25.04
N ILE A 16 9.53 12.04 -25.12
CA ILE A 16 9.89 13.45 -24.89
C ILE A 16 9.56 14.33 -26.09
N ARG A 17 9.74 13.78 -27.32
CA ARG A 17 9.41 14.48 -28.57
C ARG A 17 7.91 14.72 -28.68
N ASP A 18 7.12 13.74 -28.27
CA ASP A 18 5.66 13.84 -28.29
C ASP A 18 5.14 14.86 -27.25
N GLU A 19 5.93 15.20 -26.23
CA GLU A 19 5.57 16.13 -25.16
C GLU A 19 6.20 17.53 -25.31
N GLY A 20 6.77 17.86 -26.48
CA GLY A 20 7.30 19.20 -26.78
C GLY A 20 8.59 19.57 -26.04
N GLY A 21 9.27 18.60 -25.42
CA GLY A 21 10.53 18.81 -24.69
C GLY A 21 11.78 18.63 -25.53
N GLY A 22 12.86 19.31 -25.15
CA GLY A 22 14.22 19.05 -25.66
C GLY A 22 14.72 17.64 -25.30
N ALA A 23 15.83 17.19 -25.89
CA ALA A 23 16.33 15.82 -25.69
C ALA A 23 16.76 15.56 -24.23
N LEU A 24 16.30 14.44 -23.64
CA LEU A 24 16.79 14.01 -22.32
C LEU A 24 18.27 13.67 -22.39
N ARG A 25 18.97 14.03 -21.33
CA ARG A 25 20.38 13.71 -21.12
C ARG A 25 20.53 12.65 -20.05
N PHE A 26 21.53 11.80 -20.19
CA PHE A 26 21.91 10.86 -19.14
C PHE A 26 23.20 11.31 -18.52
N ILE A 27 23.24 11.37 -17.19
CA ILE A 27 24.41 11.79 -16.43
C ILE A 27 24.97 10.65 -15.59
N ASP A 28 26.28 10.65 -15.38
CA ASP A 28 26.93 9.77 -14.40
C ASP A 28 26.75 10.32 -12.96
N LEU A 29 27.30 9.60 -11.99
CA LEU A 29 27.25 9.99 -10.57
C LEU A 29 27.95 11.32 -10.28
N GLN A 30 28.88 11.71 -11.15
CA GLN A 30 29.63 12.96 -11.06
C GLN A 30 28.97 14.10 -11.85
N GLY A 31 27.75 13.90 -12.37
CA GLY A 31 27.00 14.92 -13.11
C GLY A 31 27.47 15.17 -14.55
N LEU A 32 28.34 14.30 -15.10
CA LEU A 32 28.81 14.39 -16.49
C LEU A 32 27.77 13.79 -17.43
N CYS A 33 27.44 14.52 -18.51
CA CYS A 33 26.57 13.99 -19.55
C CYS A 33 27.27 12.86 -20.33
N ILE A 34 26.69 11.67 -20.30
CA ILE A 34 27.15 10.47 -21.01
C ILE A 34 26.42 10.33 -22.36
N VAL A 35 25.17 10.80 -22.43
CA VAL A 35 24.32 10.68 -23.62
C VAL A 35 23.50 11.97 -23.79
N GLY A 36 23.56 12.53 -25.00
CA GLY A 36 22.85 13.76 -25.40
C GLY A 36 23.77 14.97 -25.46
N ASP A 37 23.40 15.94 -26.30
CA ASP A 37 24.14 17.21 -26.43
C ASP A 37 23.95 18.05 -25.17
N ASP A 38 25.04 18.57 -24.63
CA ASP A 38 25.04 19.26 -23.35
C ASP A 38 25.75 20.62 -23.42
N PRO A 39 25.01 21.70 -23.74
CA PRO A 39 25.59 23.02 -23.92
C PRO A 39 26.20 23.60 -22.63
N LEU A 40 25.74 23.12 -21.46
CA LEU A 40 26.24 23.56 -20.16
C LEU A 40 27.33 22.62 -19.58
N GLY A 41 27.71 21.57 -20.30
CA GLY A 41 28.62 20.53 -19.80
C GLY A 41 30.06 20.99 -19.56
N GLY A 42 30.50 22.01 -20.29
CA GLY A 42 31.83 22.63 -20.12
C GLY A 42 31.95 23.52 -18.88
N LEU A 43 30.83 23.86 -18.23
CA LEU A 43 30.82 24.77 -17.08
C LEU A 43 31.04 24.01 -15.78
N ARG A 44 32.07 24.42 -15.02
CA ARG A 44 32.43 23.76 -13.75
C ARG A 44 31.28 23.73 -12.74
N ASN A 45 30.52 24.83 -12.65
CA ASN A 45 29.39 24.96 -11.74
C ASN A 45 28.20 24.08 -12.14
N SER A 46 28.00 23.87 -13.44
CA SER A 46 26.94 23.02 -13.97
C SER A 46 27.10 21.57 -13.49
N ARG A 47 28.33 21.04 -13.60
CA ARG A 47 28.65 19.67 -13.14
C ARG A 47 28.40 19.49 -11.64
N GLN A 48 28.89 20.43 -10.81
CA GLN A 48 28.71 20.38 -9.36
C GLN A 48 27.22 20.42 -8.96
N ARG A 49 26.44 21.33 -9.57
CA ARG A 49 25.00 21.44 -9.31
C ARG A 49 24.26 20.17 -9.70
N ARG A 50 24.62 19.53 -10.81
CA ARG A 50 24.01 18.26 -11.24
C ARG A 50 24.32 17.10 -10.31
N SER A 51 25.58 16.98 -9.86
CA SER A 51 25.96 15.95 -8.89
C SER A 51 25.22 16.14 -7.57
N TYR A 52 25.11 17.38 -7.09
CA TYR A 52 24.29 17.71 -5.92
C TYR A 52 22.79 17.41 -6.14
N ALA A 53 22.22 17.84 -7.26
CA ALA A 53 20.82 17.57 -7.61
C ALA A 53 20.53 16.07 -7.75
N LEU A 54 21.49 15.29 -8.26
CA LEU A 54 21.39 13.84 -8.34
C LEU A 54 21.36 13.22 -6.96
N GLN A 55 22.25 13.65 -6.05
CA GLN A 55 22.27 13.20 -4.67
C GLN A 55 20.96 13.53 -3.94
N GLU A 56 20.46 14.76 -4.10
CA GLU A 56 19.15 15.14 -3.55
C GLU A 56 17.99 14.31 -4.13
N SER A 57 18.07 13.96 -5.43
CA SER A 57 17.07 13.08 -6.05
C SER A 57 17.09 11.67 -5.44
N VAL A 58 18.29 11.15 -5.18
CA VAL A 58 18.49 9.87 -4.46
C VAL A 58 17.95 9.97 -3.03
N ASP A 59 18.24 11.05 -2.31
CA ASP A 59 17.88 11.21 -0.91
C ASP A 59 16.39 11.40 -0.68
N ARG A 60 15.70 12.02 -1.65
CA ARG A 60 14.25 12.27 -1.58
C ARG A 60 13.41 11.17 -2.19
N GLY A 61 14.02 10.27 -2.97
CA GLY A 61 13.27 9.30 -3.75
C GLY A 61 12.50 9.92 -4.93
N ALA A 62 12.78 11.16 -5.32
CA ALA A 62 11.96 11.93 -6.26
C ALA A 62 12.83 12.77 -7.21
N PRO A 63 12.31 13.17 -8.38
CA PRO A 63 12.99 14.15 -9.21
C PRO A 63 13.28 15.43 -8.41
N PHE A 64 14.49 15.95 -8.56
CA PHE A 64 14.93 17.18 -7.91
C PHE A 64 14.99 18.32 -8.93
N PHE A 65 14.31 19.42 -8.62
CA PHE A 65 14.24 20.60 -9.46
C PHE A 65 15.23 21.66 -8.98
N TYR A 66 15.92 22.30 -9.91
CA TYR A 66 16.87 23.36 -9.60
C TYR A 66 17.03 24.33 -10.77
N TYR A 67 17.52 25.53 -10.47
CA TYR A 67 17.79 26.54 -11.47
C TYR A 67 19.21 26.39 -12.02
N ALA A 68 19.32 26.18 -13.33
CA ALA A 68 20.60 26.15 -14.05
C ALA A 68 21.17 27.57 -14.19
N ALA A 69 20.30 28.54 -14.43
CA ALA A 69 20.56 29.97 -14.48
C ALA A 69 19.30 30.72 -13.96
N PRO A 70 19.36 32.04 -13.70
CA PRO A 70 18.17 32.83 -13.35
C PRO A 70 16.99 32.55 -14.28
N SER A 71 15.81 32.25 -13.71
CA SER A 71 14.58 31.88 -14.43
C SER A 71 14.68 30.68 -15.37
N VAL A 72 15.78 29.90 -15.32
CA VAL A 72 15.96 28.69 -16.14
C VAL A 72 15.91 27.46 -15.26
N LEU A 73 14.76 26.79 -15.26
CA LEU A 73 14.48 25.60 -14.47
C LEU A 73 14.89 24.33 -15.24
N THR A 74 15.47 23.39 -14.51
CA THR A 74 15.69 22.03 -14.99
C THR A 74 15.56 21.04 -13.82
N TRP A 75 15.72 19.75 -14.09
CA TRP A 75 15.49 18.71 -13.11
C TRP A 75 16.41 17.50 -13.33
N VAL A 76 16.74 16.81 -12.25
CA VAL A 76 17.44 15.52 -12.28
C VAL A 76 16.57 14.46 -11.62
N MET A 77 16.50 13.29 -12.25
CA MET A 77 15.93 12.09 -11.66
C MET A 77 17.01 11.02 -11.54
N ALA A 78 17.24 10.51 -10.33
CA ALA A 78 18.12 9.39 -10.11
C ALA A 78 17.61 8.12 -10.82
N LEU A 79 18.55 7.38 -11.42
CA LEU A 79 18.31 6.09 -12.05
C LEU A 79 18.82 4.99 -11.13
N GLU A 80 17.90 4.19 -10.60
CA GLU A 80 18.21 3.16 -9.62
C GLU A 80 17.51 1.84 -9.92
N ASN A 81 18.22 0.73 -9.71
CA ASN A 81 17.66 -0.62 -9.74
C ASN A 81 18.18 -1.46 -8.56
N GLN A 82 17.28 -2.05 -7.77
CA GLN A 82 17.56 -3.08 -6.76
C GLN A 82 18.84 -2.85 -5.91
N ARG A 83 19.10 -1.60 -5.47
CA ARG A 83 20.23 -1.09 -4.65
C ARG A 83 21.45 -0.52 -5.38
N VAL A 84 21.41 -0.33 -6.70
CA VAL A 84 22.50 0.34 -7.44
C VAL A 84 22.00 1.62 -8.10
N ILE A 85 22.67 2.74 -7.80
CA ILE A 85 22.47 4.02 -8.49
C ILE A 85 23.33 4.00 -9.77
N ALA A 86 22.68 4.01 -10.92
CA ALA A 86 23.31 3.94 -12.23
C ALA A 86 23.70 5.32 -12.79
N GLY A 87 23.23 6.40 -12.18
CA GLY A 87 23.38 7.79 -12.66
C GLY A 87 22.05 8.52 -12.57
N GLY A 88 21.81 9.46 -13.49
CA GLY A 88 20.56 10.21 -13.55
C GLY A 88 20.07 10.52 -14.95
N ILE A 89 18.79 10.82 -15.05
CA ILE A 89 18.19 11.52 -16.18
C ILE A 89 18.19 13.01 -15.86
N LEU A 90 18.75 13.81 -16.76
CA LEU A 90 18.69 15.26 -16.72
C LEU A 90 17.66 15.73 -17.75
N GLY A 91 16.69 16.50 -17.25
CA GLY A 91 15.65 17.14 -18.06
C GLY A 91 16.18 18.24 -18.97
N PRO A 92 15.41 18.65 -19.98
CA PRO A 92 15.71 19.88 -20.72
C PRO A 92 15.59 21.11 -19.81
N GLU A 93 16.29 22.18 -20.17
CA GLU A 93 16.11 23.49 -19.56
C GLU A 93 14.86 24.18 -20.12
N ALA A 94 14.08 24.80 -19.23
CA ALA A 94 12.91 25.60 -19.58
C ALA A 94 13.00 26.99 -18.95
N PHE A 95 12.63 28.01 -19.70
CA PHE A 95 12.53 29.37 -19.19
C PHE A 95 11.19 29.57 -18.50
N ILE A 96 11.20 29.91 -17.21
CA ILE A 96 10.01 30.12 -16.39
C ILE A 96 9.58 31.58 -16.49
N ALA A 97 8.54 31.84 -17.29
CA ALA A 97 8.07 33.20 -17.56
C ALA A 97 7.44 33.89 -16.34
N GLU A 98 7.09 33.13 -15.31
CA GLU A 98 6.52 33.62 -14.05
C GLU A 98 7.60 34.17 -13.10
N ASP A 99 8.87 33.83 -13.31
CA ASP A 99 9.97 34.29 -12.47
C ASP A 99 10.36 35.73 -12.86
N ASN A 100 10.81 36.52 -11.87
CA ASN A 100 11.14 37.95 -12.06
C ASN A 100 12.35 38.23 -12.97
N GLY A 101 13.08 37.19 -13.41
CA GLY A 101 14.33 37.33 -14.19
C GLY A 101 14.15 37.12 -15.70
N GLY A 102 14.92 37.85 -16.50
CA GLY A 102 14.89 37.81 -17.96
C GLY A 102 15.89 36.83 -18.60
N ARG A 103 15.69 36.51 -19.88
CA ARG A 103 16.64 35.66 -20.66
C ARG A 103 18.05 36.27 -20.73
N ASP A 104 18.14 37.59 -20.73
CA ASP A 104 19.43 38.30 -20.72
C ASP A 104 20.19 38.13 -19.40
N GLU A 105 19.49 38.03 -18.27
CA GLU A 105 20.10 37.73 -16.97
C GLU A 105 20.63 36.29 -16.94
N ALA A 106 19.89 35.35 -17.52
CA ALA A 106 20.34 33.97 -17.68
C ALA A 106 21.62 33.91 -18.54
N ALA A 107 21.64 34.61 -19.68
CA ALA A 107 22.82 34.68 -20.55
C ALA A 107 24.03 35.31 -19.84
N THR A 108 23.82 36.43 -19.14
CA THR A 108 24.87 37.12 -18.37
C THR A 108 25.48 36.18 -17.31
N CYS A 109 24.64 35.49 -16.55
CA CYS A 109 25.08 34.52 -15.55
C CYS A 109 25.92 33.38 -16.13
N LEU A 110 25.65 32.95 -17.37
CA LEU A 110 26.43 31.91 -18.04
C LEU A 110 27.77 32.42 -18.59
N VAL A 111 27.81 33.68 -19.06
CA VAL A 111 29.07 34.32 -19.47
C VAL A 111 30.03 34.44 -18.30
N GLU A 112 29.54 34.85 -17.12
CA GLU A 112 30.33 34.90 -15.89
C GLU A 112 30.88 33.53 -15.47
N GLN A 113 30.21 32.45 -15.88
CA GLN A 113 30.64 31.07 -15.62
C GLN A 113 31.64 30.54 -16.67
N GLY A 114 31.98 31.34 -17.68
CA GLY A 114 32.97 31.02 -18.71
C GLY A 114 32.39 30.57 -20.05
N MET A 115 31.09 30.75 -20.29
CA MET A 115 30.48 30.53 -21.62
C MET A 115 30.78 31.70 -22.55
N ALA A 116 30.98 31.43 -23.85
CA ALA A 116 31.16 32.51 -24.82
C ALA A 116 29.89 33.38 -24.93
N PRO A 117 30.00 34.73 -24.99
CA PRO A 117 28.83 35.62 -25.00
C PRO A 117 27.77 35.34 -26.06
N SER A 118 28.19 35.10 -27.31
CA SER A 118 27.27 34.75 -28.39
C SER A 118 26.56 33.43 -28.11
N ALA A 119 27.30 32.41 -27.67
CA ALA A 119 26.73 31.10 -27.35
C ALA A 119 25.74 31.16 -26.17
N ALA A 120 26.01 31.98 -25.15
CA ALA A 120 25.12 32.13 -24.01
C ALA A 120 23.79 32.81 -24.39
N HIS A 121 23.86 33.85 -25.24
CA HIS A 121 22.67 34.54 -25.74
C HIS A 121 21.85 33.67 -26.69
N ASP A 122 22.50 33.01 -27.65
CA ASP A 122 21.86 32.09 -28.60
C ASP A 122 21.18 30.93 -27.84
N TRP A 123 21.84 30.39 -26.81
CA TRP A 123 21.26 29.34 -25.98
C TRP A 123 20.04 29.83 -25.19
N ALA A 124 20.14 30.99 -24.52
CA ALA A 124 19.05 31.52 -23.69
C ALA A 124 17.81 31.90 -24.52
N THR A 125 17.98 32.34 -25.77
CA THR A 125 16.89 32.74 -26.66
C THR A 125 16.10 31.56 -27.22
N VAL A 126 16.73 30.40 -27.43
CA VAL A 126 16.04 29.21 -27.98
C VAL A 126 15.31 28.36 -26.93
N LEU A 127 15.48 28.65 -25.63
CA LEU A 127 14.80 27.88 -24.58
C LEU A 127 13.27 28.00 -24.67
N PRO A 128 12.52 26.90 -24.49
CA PRO A 128 11.07 26.94 -24.45
C PRO A 128 10.60 27.73 -23.22
N ALA A 129 9.59 28.59 -23.40
CA ALA A 129 8.89 29.22 -22.27
C ALA A 129 7.88 28.22 -21.69
N SER A 130 7.85 28.06 -20.37
CA SER A 130 6.93 27.14 -19.69
C SER A 130 6.56 27.66 -18.30
N SER A 131 5.45 27.16 -17.74
CA SER A 131 5.17 27.35 -16.31
C SER A 131 5.89 26.28 -15.49
N ARG A 132 6.11 26.54 -14.20
CA ARG A 132 6.67 25.53 -13.29
C ARG A 132 5.79 24.29 -13.21
N ALA A 133 4.47 24.47 -13.17
CA ALA A 133 3.51 23.38 -13.08
C ALA A 133 3.57 22.46 -14.31
N ASP A 134 3.76 23.02 -15.50
CA ASP A 134 3.89 22.24 -16.74
C ASP A 134 5.15 21.39 -16.75
N VAL A 135 6.27 21.96 -16.28
CA VAL A 135 7.54 21.24 -16.14
C VAL A 135 7.35 20.08 -15.15
N GLU A 136 6.77 20.32 -13.98
CA GLU A 136 6.51 19.28 -12.97
C GLU A 136 5.61 18.16 -13.51
N ALA A 137 4.55 18.51 -14.25
CA ALA A 137 3.67 17.53 -14.91
C ALA A 137 4.40 16.70 -15.97
N GLN A 138 5.28 17.32 -16.74
CA GLN A 138 6.14 16.63 -17.71
C GLN A 138 7.08 15.63 -17.03
N VAL A 139 7.75 16.05 -15.95
CA VAL A 139 8.64 15.16 -15.18
C VAL A 139 7.88 13.95 -14.65
N ALA A 140 6.68 14.13 -14.13
CA ALA A 140 5.85 13.04 -13.62
C ALA A 140 5.55 12.00 -14.72
N ARG A 141 5.23 12.44 -15.94
CA ARG A 141 4.98 11.54 -17.09
C ARG A 141 6.24 10.82 -17.55
N VAL A 142 7.35 11.55 -17.69
CA VAL A 142 8.65 10.97 -18.07
C VAL A 142 9.10 9.91 -17.06
N THR A 143 8.96 10.21 -15.77
CA THR A 143 9.27 9.29 -14.66
C THR A 143 8.43 8.01 -14.76
N ALA A 144 7.11 8.16 -14.88
CA ALA A 144 6.18 7.02 -14.97
C ALA A 144 6.45 6.15 -16.20
N HIS A 145 6.76 6.78 -17.35
CA HIS A 145 7.10 6.07 -18.57
C HIS A 145 8.43 5.33 -18.45
N PHE A 146 9.47 5.98 -17.88
CA PHE A 146 10.77 5.35 -17.71
C PHE A 146 10.68 4.04 -16.92
N TYR A 147 10.02 4.05 -15.76
CA TYR A 147 9.87 2.84 -14.94
C TYR A 147 9.02 1.77 -15.63
N ARG A 148 7.97 2.16 -16.35
CA ARG A 148 7.16 1.23 -17.15
C ARG A 148 7.95 0.58 -18.28
N ALA A 149 8.77 1.35 -19.00
CA ALA A 149 9.50 0.89 -20.18
C ALA A 149 10.78 0.11 -19.82
N SER A 150 11.45 0.49 -18.72
CA SER A 150 12.64 -0.18 -18.23
C SER A 150 12.33 -1.47 -17.46
N GLY A 151 11.13 -1.56 -16.88
CA GLY A 151 10.77 -2.63 -15.94
C GLY A 151 11.49 -2.50 -14.59
N TRP A 152 12.17 -1.37 -14.33
CA TRP A 152 12.82 -1.12 -13.06
C TRP A 152 11.77 -0.82 -12.00
N LEU A 153 11.93 -1.44 -10.83
CA LEU A 153 11.09 -1.21 -9.66
C LEU A 153 11.94 -0.46 -8.62
N PRO A 154 11.68 0.83 -8.39
CA PRO A 154 12.50 1.63 -7.51
C PRO A 154 12.06 1.44 -6.05
N GLU A 155 12.23 0.24 -5.51
CA GLU A 155 11.86 -0.11 -4.12
C GLU A 155 12.49 0.87 -3.13
N LEU A 156 13.77 1.24 -3.30
CA LEU A 156 14.44 2.23 -2.46
C LEU A 156 13.79 3.63 -2.53
N LEU A 157 13.40 4.08 -3.73
CA LEU A 157 12.75 5.39 -3.87
C LEU A 157 11.32 5.34 -3.32
N ASP A 158 10.63 4.21 -3.41
CA ASP A 158 9.31 4.05 -2.80
C ASP A 158 9.42 4.07 -1.27
N GLU A 159 10.39 3.38 -0.69
CA GLU A 159 10.70 3.45 0.75
C GLU A 159 10.99 4.89 1.20
N LYS A 160 11.84 5.62 0.45
CA LYS A 160 12.17 7.03 0.75
C LYS A 160 10.97 7.97 0.56
N ARG A 161 10.16 7.80 -0.50
CA ARG A 161 8.89 8.54 -0.70
C ARG A 161 7.90 8.27 0.42
N GLN A 162 7.78 7.01 0.84
CA GLN A 162 6.97 6.63 1.98
C GLN A 162 7.50 7.25 3.27
N GLY A 163 8.82 7.36 3.46
CA GLY A 163 9.44 8.11 4.56
C GLY A 163 9.08 9.60 4.56
N LEU A 164 9.24 10.28 3.42
CA LEU A 164 8.90 11.71 3.30
C LEU A 164 7.40 11.97 3.52
N ARG A 165 6.52 11.11 2.98
CA ARG A 165 5.08 11.19 3.23
C ARG A 165 4.77 11.00 4.72
N ARG A 166 5.42 10.06 5.39
CA ARG A 166 5.29 9.85 6.85
C ARG A 166 5.69 11.12 7.61
N GLN A 167 6.78 11.78 7.23
CA GLN A 167 7.26 13.02 7.84
C GLN A 167 6.32 14.22 7.62
N GLN A 168 5.76 14.36 6.42
CA GLN A 168 4.77 15.38 6.10
C GLN A 168 3.48 15.21 6.91
N GLN A 169 2.93 13.99 6.96
CA GLN A 169 1.74 13.67 7.74
C GLN A 169 1.93 13.95 9.23
N LEU A 170 3.12 13.66 9.76
CA LEU A 170 3.46 13.95 11.15
C LEU A 170 3.52 15.46 11.42
N THR A 171 4.09 16.23 10.50
CA THR A 171 4.15 17.70 10.59
C THR A 171 2.76 18.32 10.53
N GLU A 172 1.89 17.83 9.64
CA GLU A 172 0.48 18.24 9.56
C GLU A 172 -0.25 17.94 10.87
N ALA A 173 -0.12 16.72 11.40
CA ALA A 173 -0.73 16.33 12.67
C ALA A 173 -0.24 17.22 13.84
N MET A 174 1.05 17.57 13.88
CA MET A 174 1.59 18.51 14.88
C MET A 174 0.95 19.90 14.76
N ASN A 175 0.75 20.40 13.56
CA ASN A 175 0.11 21.70 13.32
C ASN A 175 -1.38 21.67 13.72
N GLU A 176 -2.11 20.60 13.41
CA GLU A 176 -3.51 20.43 13.80
C GLU A 176 -3.69 20.37 15.33
N VAL A 177 -2.83 19.61 16.03
CA VAL A 177 -2.90 19.51 17.50
C VAL A 177 -2.52 20.84 18.17
N ARG A 178 -1.57 21.59 17.61
CA ARG A 178 -1.26 22.97 18.04
C ARG A 178 -2.46 23.91 17.84
N ALA A 179 -3.12 23.83 16.68
CA ALA A 179 -4.29 24.65 16.36
C ALA A 179 -5.47 24.38 17.31
N ARG A 180 -5.60 23.16 17.84
CA ARG A 180 -6.62 22.78 18.83
C ARG A 180 -6.28 23.19 20.27
N GLY A 181 -5.22 23.97 20.50
CA GLY A 181 -4.90 24.54 21.81
C GLY A 181 -3.91 23.74 22.67
N GLY A 182 -3.36 22.64 22.16
CA GLY A 182 -2.24 21.90 22.75
C GLY A 182 -2.51 21.18 24.09
N GLY A 183 -2.02 19.94 24.18
CA GLY A 183 -1.62 19.37 25.48
C GLY A 183 -2.61 18.48 26.23
N ALA A 184 -3.75 18.07 25.65
CA ALA A 184 -4.44 16.91 26.19
C ALA A 184 -3.56 15.67 25.92
N LEU A 185 -3.12 14.99 26.97
CA LEU A 185 -2.55 13.64 26.86
C LEU A 185 -3.50 12.85 25.97
N TYR A 186 -2.99 12.13 24.97
CA TYR A 186 -3.88 11.34 24.13
C TYR A 186 -4.74 10.44 25.03
N THR A 187 -6.04 10.40 24.79
CA THR A 187 -6.97 9.69 25.67
C THR A 187 -6.84 8.18 25.47
N PHE A 188 -7.09 7.39 26.52
CA PHE A 188 -7.30 5.93 26.44
C PHE A 188 -8.29 5.53 25.33
N GLU A 189 -9.22 6.43 24.99
CA GLU A 189 -10.12 6.30 23.85
C GLU A 189 -9.39 6.20 22.50
N LYS A 190 -8.32 6.98 22.27
CA LYS A 190 -7.53 6.89 21.03
C LYS A 190 -6.78 5.57 20.90
N GLU A 191 -6.27 5.01 22.00
CA GLU A 191 -5.69 3.66 22.00
C GLU A 191 -6.74 2.62 21.58
N ARG A 192 -7.94 2.68 22.17
CA ARG A 192 -9.03 1.76 21.82
C ARG A 192 -9.44 1.90 20.34
N MET A 193 -9.52 3.13 19.82
CA MET A 193 -9.82 3.37 18.42
C MET A 193 -8.72 2.82 17.50
N LEU A 194 -7.45 3.09 17.81
CA LEU A 194 -6.30 2.58 17.05
C LEU A 194 -6.35 1.05 16.97
N LEU A 195 -6.55 0.38 18.10
CA LEU A 195 -6.68 -1.07 18.16
C LEU A 195 -7.86 -1.61 17.33
N SER A 196 -9.00 -0.92 17.37
CA SER A 196 -10.18 -1.26 16.56
C SER A 196 -9.86 -1.21 15.05
N HIS A 197 -9.17 -0.17 14.59
CA HIS A 197 -8.79 -0.04 13.17
C HIS A 197 -7.72 -1.06 12.75
N ILE A 198 -6.75 -1.38 13.63
CA ILE A 198 -5.77 -2.45 13.37
C ILE A 198 -6.48 -3.79 13.19
N ARG A 199 -7.42 -4.13 14.07
CA ARG A 199 -8.24 -5.36 13.98
C ARG A 199 -9.07 -5.41 12.69
N ALA A 200 -9.53 -4.25 12.21
CA ALA A 200 -10.26 -4.14 10.95
C ALA A 200 -9.34 -4.22 9.71
N GLY A 201 -8.02 -4.25 9.87
CA GLY A 201 -7.05 -4.14 8.77
C GLY A 201 -7.05 -2.76 8.10
N ASP A 202 -7.61 -1.76 8.76
CA ASP A 202 -7.80 -0.41 8.23
C ASP A 202 -6.53 0.42 8.40
N ARG A 203 -5.61 0.23 7.46
CA ARG A 203 -4.28 0.85 7.47
C ARG A 203 -4.35 2.38 7.47
N ASN A 204 -5.27 2.97 6.73
CA ASN A 204 -5.34 4.42 6.59
C ASN A 204 -5.77 5.09 7.90
N ASN A 205 -6.85 4.63 8.52
CA ASN A 205 -7.31 5.22 9.77
C ASN A 205 -6.37 4.89 10.94
N SER A 206 -5.77 3.70 10.96
CA SER A 206 -4.77 3.34 11.99
C SER A 206 -3.58 4.29 11.96
N ARG A 207 -3.02 4.56 10.76
CA ARG A 207 -1.91 5.51 10.60
C ARG A 207 -2.30 6.93 11.00
N LYS A 208 -3.51 7.38 10.66
CA LYS A 208 -4.01 8.70 11.05
C LYS A 208 -4.05 8.86 12.58
N ILE A 209 -4.66 7.90 13.28
CA ILE A 209 -4.76 7.94 14.75
C ILE A 209 -3.37 7.90 15.40
N LEU A 210 -2.48 7.04 14.90
CA LEU A 210 -1.11 6.95 15.42
C LEU A 210 -0.34 8.27 15.24
N ASN A 211 -0.43 8.92 14.07
CA ASN A 211 0.18 10.23 13.82
C ASN A 211 -0.35 11.31 14.78
N GLU A 212 -1.66 11.33 15.04
CA GLU A 212 -2.25 12.25 16.02
C GLU A 212 -1.72 11.98 17.44
N MET A 213 -1.57 10.71 17.85
CA MET A 213 -1.01 10.34 19.15
C MET A 213 0.45 10.76 19.27
N LEU A 214 1.27 10.49 18.24
CA LEU A 214 2.67 10.90 18.16
C LEU A 214 2.81 12.42 18.28
N ALA A 215 1.98 13.18 17.56
CA ALA A 215 1.95 14.64 17.65
C ALA A 215 1.61 15.12 19.06
N SER A 216 0.57 14.56 19.70
CA SER A 216 0.21 14.89 21.09
C SER A 216 1.34 14.58 22.08
N ILE A 217 2.00 13.42 21.95
CA ILE A 217 3.12 13.01 22.82
C ILE A 217 4.28 14.00 22.67
N TYR A 218 4.67 14.33 21.43
CA TYR A 218 5.75 15.26 21.15
C TYR A 218 5.49 16.66 21.71
N LEU A 219 4.27 17.17 21.54
CA LEU A 219 3.88 18.50 22.02
C LEU A 219 3.77 18.57 23.54
N SER A 220 3.43 17.47 24.22
CA SER A 220 3.31 17.43 25.68
C SER A 220 4.67 17.50 26.40
N ALA A 221 5.70 16.84 25.88
CA ALA A 221 7.03 16.82 26.48
C ALA A 221 8.09 16.39 25.45
N PRO A 222 8.81 17.31 24.79
CA PRO A 222 9.77 16.99 23.73
C PRO A 222 11.10 16.41 24.25
N LYS A 223 11.18 16.01 25.53
CA LYS A 223 12.40 15.44 26.11
C LYS A 223 12.59 14.02 25.57
N PRO A 224 13.74 13.69 24.93
CA PRO A 224 13.94 12.40 24.28
C PRO A 224 13.65 11.18 25.18
N VAL A 225 14.08 11.23 26.44
CA VAL A 225 13.83 10.15 27.41
C VAL A 225 12.33 9.93 27.66
N VAL A 226 11.54 11.01 27.75
CA VAL A 226 10.09 10.92 27.97
C VAL A 226 9.39 10.38 26.73
N LEU A 227 9.80 10.83 25.54
CA LEU A 227 9.28 10.32 24.27
C LEU A 227 9.52 8.81 24.17
N ARG A 228 10.76 8.35 24.36
CA ARG A 228 11.11 6.93 24.32
C ARG A 228 10.25 6.09 25.26
N ALA A 229 10.12 6.51 26.51
CA ALA A 229 9.31 5.81 27.50
C ALA A 229 7.83 5.69 27.07
N ARG A 230 7.24 6.79 26.59
CA ARG A 230 5.83 6.81 26.13
C ARG A 230 5.60 5.97 24.89
N LEU A 231 6.55 5.94 23.96
CA LEU A 231 6.41 5.15 22.75
C LEU A 231 6.63 3.66 22.99
N VAL A 232 7.50 3.28 23.93
CA VAL A 232 7.62 1.90 24.40
C VAL A 232 6.34 1.45 25.12
N GLU A 233 5.73 2.31 25.92
CA GLU A 233 4.43 2.06 26.55
C GLU A 233 3.33 1.81 25.49
N LEU A 234 3.23 2.70 24.50
CA LEU A 234 2.28 2.56 23.38
C LEU A 234 2.52 1.27 22.60
N LEU A 235 3.77 0.97 22.24
CA LEU A 235 4.14 -0.28 21.57
C LEU A 235 3.70 -1.49 22.39
N SER A 236 3.95 -1.49 23.70
CA SER A 236 3.57 -2.57 24.59
C SER A 236 2.05 -2.77 24.64
N CYS A 237 1.27 -1.68 24.65
CA CYS A 237 -0.18 -1.73 24.59
C CYS A 237 -0.67 -2.32 23.25
N LEU A 238 -0.07 -1.92 22.13
CA LEU A 238 -0.39 -2.45 20.80
C LEU A 238 -0.10 -3.95 20.71
N THR A 239 1.09 -4.36 21.13
CA THR A 239 1.51 -5.77 21.14
C THR A 239 0.59 -6.62 22.00
N ARG A 240 0.28 -6.17 23.22
CA ARG A 240 -0.61 -6.91 24.13
C ARG A 240 -2.01 -7.07 23.54
N ALA A 241 -2.60 -5.99 23.05
CA ALA A 241 -3.95 -6.03 22.48
C ALA A 241 -4.04 -6.86 21.19
N ALA A 242 -2.96 -6.94 20.40
CA ALA A 242 -2.91 -7.83 19.25
C ALA A 242 -2.90 -9.32 19.68
N ILE A 243 -2.15 -9.65 20.73
CA ILE A 243 -1.98 -11.04 21.22
C ILE A 243 -3.20 -11.53 22.01
N GLU A 244 -3.82 -10.68 22.83
CA GLU A 244 -4.99 -11.04 23.65
C GLU A 244 -6.12 -11.67 22.82
N ASP A 245 -6.32 -11.22 21.58
CA ASP A 245 -7.34 -11.75 20.68
C ASP A 245 -6.82 -12.90 19.78
N ASN A 246 -5.51 -13.05 19.64
CA ASN A 246 -4.90 -14.02 18.73
C ASN A 246 -3.54 -14.53 19.22
N PRO A 247 -3.51 -15.66 19.95
CA PRO A 247 -2.27 -16.30 20.41
C PRO A 247 -1.29 -16.67 19.29
N LEU A 248 -1.73 -16.75 18.02
CA LEU A 248 -0.85 -17.03 16.88
C LEU A 248 0.00 -15.83 16.44
N LEU A 249 -0.24 -14.65 17.02
CA LEU A 249 0.60 -13.47 16.85
C LEU A 249 1.80 -13.46 17.81
N GLU A 250 2.09 -14.57 18.47
CA GLU A 250 3.30 -14.78 19.29
C GLU A 250 4.62 -14.40 18.59
N PRO A 251 4.82 -14.61 17.27
CA PRO A 251 6.02 -14.13 16.57
C PRO A 251 6.19 -12.60 16.61
N LEU A 252 5.10 -11.84 16.84
CA LEU A 252 5.18 -10.39 17.03
C LEU A 252 5.81 -10.03 18.38
N ILE A 253 5.83 -10.93 19.37
CA ILE A 253 6.57 -10.73 20.64
C ILE A 253 8.08 -10.68 20.35
N GLU A 254 8.57 -11.56 19.48
CA GLU A 254 9.99 -11.55 19.10
C GLU A 254 10.35 -10.28 18.31
N ARG A 255 9.49 -9.85 17.37
CA ARG A 255 9.67 -8.56 16.67
C ARG A 255 9.56 -7.36 17.60
N ASN A 256 8.72 -7.45 18.64
CA ASN A 256 8.54 -6.40 19.64
C ASN A 256 9.84 -6.09 20.39
N HIS A 257 10.69 -7.07 20.66
CA HIS A 257 12.02 -6.82 21.20
C HIS A 257 12.87 -5.94 20.28
N GLY A 258 12.87 -6.20 18.98
CA GLY A 258 13.59 -5.41 17.98
C GLY A 258 13.09 -3.96 17.90
N TRP A 259 11.77 -3.74 17.87
CA TRP A 259 11.22 -2.38 17.91
C TRP A 259 11.51 -1.66 19.22
N THR A 260 11.47 -2.36 20.34
CA THR A 260 11.77 -1.79 21.66
C THR A 260 13.22 -1.32 21.72
N ASP A 261 14.16 -2.13 21.22
CA ASP A 261 15.58 -1.76 21.11
C ASP A 261 15.79 -0.54 20.21
N GLN A 262 15.12 -0.50 19.04
CA GLN A 262 15.15 0.65 18.12
C GLN A 262 14.58 1.92 18.76
N LEU A 263 13.51 1.82 19.55
CA LEU A 263 12.94 2.98 20.27
C LEU A 263 13.89 3.50 21.35
N ILE A 264 14.58 2.61 22.07
CA ILE A 264 15.53 2.98 23.13
C ILE A 264 16.73 3.75 22.55
N HIS A 265 17.23 3.32 21.39
CA HIS A 265 18.43 3.88 20.76
C HIS A 265 18.15 4.98 19.72
N ALA A 266 16.88 5.28 19.44
CA ALA A 266 16.48 6.29 18.46
C ALA A 266 17.07 7.69 18.77
N ASP A 267 17.70 8.32 17.78
CA ASP A 267 18.39 9.61 17.88
C ASP A 267 17.45 10.83 17.88
N GLY A 268 16.17 10.64 17.53
CA GLY A 268 15.19 11.72 17.48
C GLY A 268 13.75 11.27 17.28
N PHE A 269 12.85 12.25 17.25
CA PHE A 269 11.41 12.00 17.07
C PHE A 269 11.08 11.35 15.72
N GLU A 270 11.86 11.63 14.69
CA GLU A 270 11.71 11.02 13.36
C GLU A 270 12.01 9.52 13.38
N SER A 271 13.14 9.10 13.96
CA SER A 271 13.46 7.68 14.11
C SER A 271 12.41 6.96 14.98
N LEU A 272 11.92 7.64 16.03
CA LEU A 272 10.87 7.12 16.90
C LEU A 272 9.54 6.89 16.16
N SER A 273 9.10 7.88 15.36
CA SER A 273 7.86 7.78 14.60
C SER A 273 7.96 6.72 13.50
N MET A 274 9.11 6.63 12.82
CA MET A 274 9.38 5.60 11.82
C MET A 274 9.28 4.19 12.39
N THR A 275 9.91 3.94 13.55
CA THR A 275 9.83 2.63 14.23
C THR A 275 8.40 2.25 14.58
N LEU A 276 7.61 3.17 15.13
CA LEU A 276 6.21 2.86 15.46
C LEU A 276 5.32 2.70 14.24
N MET A 277 5.55 3.45 13.17
CA MET A 277 4.82 3.27 11.92
C MET A 277 5.13 1.91 11.28
N GLN A 278 6.40 1.47 11.34
CA GLN A 278 6.79 0.15 10.88
C GLN A 278 6.14 -0.95 11.73
N ALA A 279 6.17 -0.81 13.06
CA ALA A 279 5.51 -1.75 13.96
C ALA A 279 4.01 -1.86 13.64
N LEU A 280 3.33 -0.72 13.46
CA LEU A 280 1.92 -0.69 13.09
C LEU A 280 1.63 -1.42 11.78
N ASP A 281 2.43 -1.18 10.74
CA ASP A 281 2.27 -1.84 9.44
C ASP A 281 2.46 -3.36 9.57
N ASP A 282 3.48 -3.80 10.29
CA ASP A 282 3.73 -5.21 10.57
C ASP A 282 2.58 -5.85 11.37
N PHE A 283 1.98 -5.14 12.34
CA PHE A 283 0.79 -5.60 13.05
C PHE A 283 -0.39 -5.81 12.10
N ILE A 284 -0.66 -4.84 11.22
CA ILE A 284 -1.76 -4.92 10.25
C ILE A 284 -1.53 -6.06 9.27
N ASP A 285 -0.31 -6.23 8.78
CA ASP A 285 0.04 -7.29 7.84
C ASP A 285 -0.06 -8.66 8.49
N ALA A 286 0.39 -8.82 9.74
CA ALA A 286 0.22 -10.06 10.49
C ALA A 286 -1.28 -10.37 10.75
N VAL A 287 -2.08 -9.36 11.12
CA VAL A 287 -3.54 -9.50 11.27
C VAL A 287 -4.20 -9.87 9.94
N HIS A 288 -3.74 -9.34 8.81
CA HIS A 288 -4.27 -9.64 7.47
C HIS A 288 -3.89 -11.06 7.01
N LEU A 289 -2.60 -11.42 7.09
CA LEU A 289 -2.06 -12.73 6.74
C LEU A 289 -2.68 -13.85 7.56
N HIS A 290 -2.75 -13.68 8.89
CA HIS A 290 -3.37 -14.68 9.76
C HIS A 290 -4.91 -14.60 9.76
N GLY A 291 -5.49 -13.45 9.42
CA GLY A 291 -6.92 -13.26 9.24
C GLY A 291 -7.48 -14.09 8.08
N ILE A 292 -6.78 -14.14 6.94
CA ILE A 292 -7.17 -14.99 5.79
C ILE A 292 -7.03 -16.48 6.13
N ASN A 293 -5.96 -16.87 6.83
CA ASN A 293 -5.68 -18.27 7.15
C ASN A 293 -6.61 -18.83 8.25
N ARG A 294 -6.91 -18.07 9.32
CA ARG A 294 -7.90 -18.46 10.34
C ARG A 294 -9.33 -18.42 9.80
N SER A 295 -9.67 -17.44 8.96
CA SER A 295 -10.99 -17.41 8.32
C SER A 295 -11.27 -18.72 7.59
N ASN A 296 -10.25 -19.24 6.90
CA ASN A 296 -10.35 -20.54 6.24
C ASN A 296 -10.47 -21.71 7.24
N VAL A 297 -9.68 -21.75 8.31
CA VAL A 297 -9.78 -22.80 9.35
C VAL A 297 -11.12 -22.79 10.08
N HIS A 298 -11.63 -21.62 10.49
CA HIS A 298 -12.93 -21.51 11.16
C HIS A 298 -14.07 -21.82 10.20
N VAL A 299 -13.95 -21.47 8.92
CA VAL A 299 -14.93 -21.87 7.89
C VAL A 299 -14.87 -23.39 7.66
N HIS A 300 -13.69 -24.00 7.56
CA HIS A 300 -13.55 -25.45 7.46
C HIS A 300 -14.18 -26.17 8.66
N LYS A 301 -13.87 -25.75 9.90
CA LYS A 301 -14.51 -26.30 11.11
C LYS A 301 -16.02 -26.08 11.14
N ALA A 302 -16.50 -24.94 10.65
CA ALA A 302 -17.93 -24.69 10.52
C ALA A 302 -18.57 -25.64 9.49
N LEU A 303 -17.93 -25.88 8.35
CA LEU A 303 -18.38 -26.82 7.32
C LEU A 303 -18.38 -28.27 7.83
N GLU A 304 -17.35 -28.67 8.58
CA GLU A 304 -17.25 -29.97 9.24
C GLU A 304 -18.39 -30.15 10.25
N TYR A 305 -18.58 -29.20 11.17
CA TYR A 305 -19.67 -29.22 12.13
C TYR A 305 -21.04 -29.30 11.45
N ILE A 306 -21.27 -28.51 10.39
CA ILE A 306 -22.51 -28.60 9.60
C ILE A 306 -22.66 -29.99 8.98
N SER A 307 -21.58 -30.59 8.47
CA SER A 307 -21.62 -31.91 7.86
C SER A 307 -21.90 -33.05 8.83
N GLU A 308 -21.61 -32.86 10.12
CA GLU A 308 -21.88 -33.83 11.18
C GLU A 308 -23.27 -33.61 11.81
N ALA A 309 -23.66 -32.35 12.04
CA ALA A 309 -24.87 -31.96 12.75
C ALA A 309 -26.04 -31.57 11.81
N TYR A 310 -25.94 -31.78 10.49
CA TYR A 310 -26.96 -31.32 9.53
C TYR A 310 -28.37 -31.86 9.81
N LYS A 311 -28.50 -33.01 10.46
CA LYS A 311 -29.80 -33.64 10.77
C LYS A 311 -30.58 -32.84 11.81
N ASP A 312 -29.88 -32.16 12.72
CA ASP A 312 -30.44 -31.41 13.82
C ASP A 312 -30.87 -29.99 13.40
N PRO A 313 -31.77 -29.32 14.16
CA PRO A 313 -32.20 -27.96 13.87
C PRO A 313 -31.12 -26.93 14.26
N ILE A 314 -29.96 -26.98 13.63
CA ILE A 314 -28.84 -26.06 13.86
C ILE A 314 -29.06 -24.70 13.17
N SER A 315 -28.73 -23.62 13.87
CA SER A 315 -28.80 -22.24 13.39
C SER A 315 -27.41 -21.64 13.16
N LEU A 316 -27.35 -20.46 12.52
CA LEU A 316 -26.10 -19.69 12.41
C LEU A 316 -25.46 -19.43 13.77
N VAL A 317 -26.27 -19.20 14.82
CA VAL A 317 -25.78 -18.92 16.17
C VAL A 317 -25.09 -20.15 16.77
N ASP A 318 -25.65 -21.34 16.54
CA ASP A 318 -25.09 -22.60 17.05
C ASP A 318 -23.76 -22.92 16.37
N VAL A 319 -23.69 -22.77 15.04
CA VAL A 319 -22.44 -22.96 14.28
C VAL A 319 -21.38 -21.93 14.70
N ALA A 320 -21.77 -20.68 14.92
CA ALA A 320 -20.87 -19.62 15.38
C ALA A 320 -20.31 -19.91 16.77
N ALA A 321 -21.16 -20.36 17.70
CA ALA A 321 -20.76 -20.77 19.03
C ALA A 321 -19.76 -21.93 18.99
N HIS A 322 -20.00 -22.94 18.13
CA HIS A 322 -19.12 -24.10 17.98
C HIS A 322 -17.70 -23.72 17.54
N VAL A 323 -17.57 -22.73 16.65
CA VAL A 323 -16.25 -22.29 16.13
C VAL A 323 -15.64 -21.12 16.90
N GLY A 324 -16.27 -20.67 17.99
CA GLY A 324 -15.80 -19.58 18.84
C GLY A 324 -15.90 -18.19 18.21
N LEU A 325 -16.92 -17.95 17.39
CA LEU A 325 -17.14 -16.67 16.68
C LEU A 325 -18.51 -16.06 16.98
N SER A 326 -18.66 -14.76 16.74
CA SER A 326 -19.98 -14.14 16.70
C SER A 326 -20.73 -14.52 15.42
N ALA A 327 -22.06 -14.57 15.46
CA ALA A 327 -22.90 -14.92 14.32
C ALA A 327 -22.66 -14.01 13.10
N CYS A 328 -22.52 -12.70 13.33
CA CYS A 328 -22.22 -11.72 12.27
C CYS A 328 -20.86 -12.00 11.61
N ARG A 329 -19.83 -12.29 12.41
CA ARG A 329 -18.50 -12.60 11.89
C ARG A 329 -18.52 -13.89 11.08
N LEU A 330 -19.13 -14.96 11.60
CA LEU A 330 -19.21 -16.23 10.88
C LEU A 330 -19.97 -16.08 9.55
N ALA A 331 -21.10 -15.36 9.54
CA ALA A 331 -21.90 -15.15 8.32
C ALA A 331 -21.09 -14.46 7.22
N HIS A 332 -20.31 -13.43 7.57
CA HIS A 332 -19.42 -12.77 6.63
C HIS A 332 -18.33 -13.73 6.11
N LEU A 333 -17.64 -14.43 7.01
CA LEU A 333 -16.55 -15.33 6.63
C LEU A 333 -17.01 -16.47 5.70
N VAL A 334 -18.12 -17.13 6.04
CA VAL A 334 -18.67 -18.24 5.26
C VAL A 334 -19.15 -17.74 3.89
N LYS A 335 -19.80 -16.58 3.81
CA LYS A 335 -20.27 -16.01 2.54
C LYS A 335 -19.11 -15.61 1.63
N ALA A 336 -18.07 -15.01 2.19
CA ALA A 336 -16.88 -14.63 1.45
C ALA A 336 -16.11 -15.85 0.92
N PHE A 337 -16.01 -16.92 1.72
CA PHE A 337 -15.26 -18.12 1.34
C PHE A 337 -16.01 -19.06 0.39
N THR A 338 -17.31 -19.27 0.63
CA THR A 338 -18.10 -20.28 -0.09
C THR A 338 -19.07 -19.70 -1.12
N GLY A 339 -19.29 -18.38 -1.11
CA GLY A 339 -20.36 -17.72 -1.87
C GLY A 339 -21.77 -17.98 -1.32
N ASN A 340 -21.93 -18.79 -0.27
CA ASN A 340 -23.21 -19.21 0.29
C ASN A 340 -23.35 -18.81 1.76
N THR A 341 -24.58 -18.67 2.25
CA THR A 341 -24.88 -18.48 3.67
C THR A 341 -24.87 -19.80 4.42
N VAL A 342 -24.71 -19.77 5.74
CA VAL A 342 -24.72 -20.99 6.58
C VAL A 342 -26.00 -21.81 6.39
N LEU A 343 -27.17 -21.16 6.35
CA LEU A 343 -28.46 -21.81 6.11
C LEU A 343 -28.57 -22.45 4.72
N GLU A 344 -28.00 -21.82 3.69
CA GLU A 344 -27.94 -22.39 2.34
C GLU A 344 -27.06 -23.65 2.31
N ILE A 345 -25.92 -23.61 3.00
CA ILE A 345 -25.00 -24.75 3.09
C ILE A 345 -25.65 -25.93 3.82
N ILE A 346 -26.31 -25.70 4.96
CA ILE A 346 -27.06 -26.75 5.67
C ILE A 346 -28.06 -27.41 4.72
N ARG A 347 -28.85 -26.61 3.99
CA ARG A 347 -29.84 -27.14 3.02
C ARG A 347 -29.19 -27.92 1.88
N GLN A 348 -28.03 -27.49 1.38
CA GLN A 348 -27.28 -28.20 0.34
C GLN A 348 -26.74 -29.55 0.84
N VAL A 349 -26.24 -29.63 2.08
CA VAL A 349 -25.81 -30.89 2.71
C VAL A 349 -27.00 -31.85 2.84
N ARG A 350 -28.13 -31.37 3.39
CA ARG A 350 -29.36 -32.16 3.51
C ARG A 350 -29.86 -32.70 2.18
N LEU A 351 -29.81 -31.89 1.12
CA LEU A 351 -30.23 -32.31 -0.22
C LEU A 351 -29.31 -33.38 -0.81
N ARG A 352 -27.99 -33.24 -0.66
CA ARG A 352 -27.04 -34.28 -1.12
C ARG A 352 -27.30 -35.60 -0.42
N LYS A 353 -27.49 -35.57 0.91
CA LYS A 353 -27.86 -36.76 1.68
C LYS A 353 -29.21 -37.35 1.28
N ALA A 354 -30.18 -36.51 0.92
CA ALA A 354 -31.46 -36.98 0.42
C ALA A 354 -31.32 -37.67 -0.96
N GLN A 355 -30.44 -37.18 -1.84
CA GLN A 355 -30.14 -37.85 -3.11
C GLN A 355 -29.50 -39.22 -2.86
N GLU A 356 -28.48 -39.30 -2.00
CA GLU A 356 -27.83 -40.57 -1.62
C GLU A 356 -28.85 -41.60 -1.10
N LEU A 357 -29.79 -41.19 -0.22
CA LEU A 357 -30.84 -42.07 0.29
C LEU A 357 -31.88 -42.44 -0.78
N LEU A 358 -32.19 -41.54 -1.71
CA LEU A 358 -33.09 -41.85 -2.82
C LEU A 358 -32.50 -42.90 -3.76
N ASP A 359 -31.18 -42.89 -3.93
CA ASP A 359 -30.43 -43.76 -4.84
C ASP A 359 -30.11 -45.13 -4.22
N HIS A 360 -29.88 -45.19 -2.91
CA HIS A 360 -29.36 -46.40 -2.25
C HIS A 360 -30.30 -47.02 -1.21
N SER A 361 -31.51 -46.48 -1.04
CA SER A 361 -32.47 -47.01 -0.05
C SER A 361 -33.90 -47.08 -0.57
N ALA A 362 -34.68 -48.00 0.02
CA ALA A 362 -36.12 -48.13 -0.21
C ALA A 362 -36.96 -47.16 0.65
N MET A 363 -36.33 -46.25 1.41
CA MET A 363 -37.03 -45.34 2.32
C MET A 363 -38.06 -44.49 1.57
N SER A 364 -39.22 -44.26 2.17
CA SER A 364 -40.24 -43.37 1.67
C SER A 364 -39.78 -41.90 1.70
N CYS A 365 -40.44 -41.03 0.93
CA CYS A 365 -40.12 -39.59 0.95
C CYS A 365 -40.34 -38.94 2.32
N SER A 366 -41.29 -39.47 3.11
CA SER A 366 -41.54 -38.98 4.48
C SER A 366 -40.37 -39.36 5.41
N GLU A 367 -39.93 -40.62 5.35
CA GLU A 367 -38.79 -41.10 6.13
C GLU A 367 -37.50 -40.36 5.75
N ILE A 368 -37.25 -40.14 4.46
CA ILE A 368 -36.07 -39.39 4.00
C ILE A 368 -36.14 -37.94 4.49
N ALA A 369 -37.30 -37.28 4.42
CA ALA A 369 -37.45 -35.90 4.89
C ALA A 369 -37.12 -35.77 6.39
N TYR A 370 -37.51 -36.75 7.20
CA TYR A 370 -37.15 -36.80 8.61
C TYR A 370 -35.67 -37.13 8.81
N GLU A 371 -35.15 -38.11 8.08
CA GLU A 371 -33.78 -38.61 8.22
C GLU A 371 -32.72 -37.58 7.85
N VAL A 372 -33.01 -36.70 6.89
CA VAL A 372 -32.12 -35.61 6.50
C VAL A 372 -32.42 -34.28 7.20
N GLY A 373 -33.33 -34.25 8.17
CA GLY A 373 -33.57 -33.07 9.02
C GLY A 373 -34.47 -31.98 8.41
N PHE A 374 -35.25 -32.25 7.37
CA PHE A 374 -36.27 -31.30 6.90
C PHE A 374 -37.50 -31.24 7.80
N GLY A 375 -37.79 -32.33 8.54
CA GLY A 375 -38.87 -32.42 9.52
C GLY A 375 -40.28 -32.46 8.93
N ASP A 376 -40.48 -31.97 7.70
CA ASP A 376 -41.75 -31.99 6.98
C ASP A 376 -41.56 -32.46 5.53
N GLN A 377 -42.40 -33.41 5.11
CA GLN A 377 -42.36 -34.02 3.78
C GLN A 377 -42.72 -33.01 2.68
N SER A 378 -43.71 -32.15 2.91
CA SER A 378 -44.19 -31.20 1.88
C SER A 378 -43.12 -30.14 1.60
N TYR A 379 -42.50 -29.61 2.65
CA TYR A 379 -41.39 -28.67 2.59
C TYR A 379 -40.17 -29.30 1.90
N PHE A 380 -39.82 -30.54 2.25
CA PHE A 380 -38.76 -31.28 1.57
C PHE A 380 -39.03 -31.43 0.07
N ILE A 381 -40.22 -31.89 -0.34
CA ILE A 381 -40.55 -32.09 -1.76
C ILE A 381 -40.47 -30.79 -2.54
N GLN A 382 -41.01 -29.69 -1.99
CA GLN A 382 -40.96 -28.38 -2.62
C GLN A 382 -39.51 -27.90 -2.79
N HIS A 383 -38.70 -28.01 -1.75
CA HIS A 383 -37.30 -27.58 -1.77
C HIS A 383 -36.45 -28.44 -2.70
N PHE A 384 -36.61 -29.77 -2.66
CA PHE A 384 -35.92 -30.72 -3.53
C PHE A 384 -36.23 -30.45 -5.01
N LYS A 385 -37.51 -30.25 -5.35
CA LYS A 385 -37.92 -29.92 -6.72
C LYS A 385 -37.36 -28.59 -7.18
N ARG A 386 -37.29 -27.58 -6.30
CA ARG A 386 -36.73 -26.27 -6.63
C ARG A 386 -35.24 -26.35 -6.98
N GLN A 387 -34.49 -27.20 -6.28
CA GLN A 387 -33.04 -27.31 -6.43
C GLN A 387 -32.62 -28.32 -7.52
N THR A 388 -33.39 -29.40 -7.74
CA THR A 388 -33.04 -30.45 -8.70
C THR A 388 -33.87 -30.42 -9.99
N GLY A 389 -34.92 -29.60 -10.04
CA GLY A 389 -35.86 -29.51 -11.16
C GLY A 389 -36.93 -30.63 -11.19
N VAL A 390 -36.83 -31.66 -10.35
CA VAL A 390 -37.76 -32.81 -10.33
C VAL A 390 -38.17 -33.20 -8.91
N THR A 391 -39.30 -33.89 -8.76
CA THR A 391 -39.72 -34.39 -7.44
C THR A 391 -38.83 -35.57 -7.00
N PRO A 392 -38.66 -35.80 -5.69
CA PRO A 392 -37.89 -36.95 -5.16
C PRO A 392 -38.29 -38.30 -5.77
N MET A 393 -39.59 -38.56 -5.89
CA MET A 393 -40.12 -39.77 -6.54
C MET A 393 -39.72 -39.89 -8.01
N ARG A 394 -39.75 -38.78 -8.76
CA ARG A 394 -39.34 -38.77 -10.17
C ARG A 394 -37.83 -38.91 -10.31
N TYR A 395 -37.06 -38.35 -9.37
CA TYR A 395 -35.62 -38.51 -9.29
C TYR A 395 -35.25 -39.99 -9.13
N ARG A 396 -35.82 -40.69 -8.12
CA ARG A 396 -35.62 -42.12 -7.89
C ARG A 396 -35.96 -42.99 -9.11
N ARG A 397 -37.10 -42.73 -9.75
CA ARG A 397 -37.52 -43.48 -10.96
C ARG A 397 -36.56 -43.32 -12.14
N ARG A 398 -35.85 -42.18 -12.24
CA ARG A 398 -34.90 -41.95 -13.35
C ARG A 398 -33.61 -42.74 -13.18
N GLN A 399 -33.15 -42.95 -11.96
CA GLN A 399 -31.93 -43.72 -11.69
C GLN A 399 -32.17 -45.22 -11.93
N HIS A 400 -33.28 -45.77 -11.41
CA HIS A 400 -33.64 -47.18 -11.64
C HIS A 400 -34.18 -47.51 -13.04
N ALA A 401 -34.30 -46.53 -13.94
CA ALA A 401 -34.65 -46.77 -15.35
C ALA A 401 -33.41 -46.85 -16.25
N GLY A 402 -32.21 -46.66 -15.69
CA GLY A 402 -30.92 -46.78 -16.38
C GLY A 402 -30.09 -48.00 -15.98
N GLU A 403 -30.62 -48.85 -15.10
CA GLU A 403 -30.19 -50.24 -14.83
C GLU A 403 -31.12 -51.19 -15.60
#